data_AF-A0A662TZB0-F1
#
_entry.id   AF-A0A662TZB0-F1
#
_cell.length_a   1.000
_cell.length_b   1.000
_cell.length_c   1.000
_cell.angle_alpha   90.00
_cell.angle_beta   90.00
_cell.angle_gamma   90.00
#
_symmetry.space_group_name_H-M   'P 1'
#
loop_
_entity.id
_entity.type
_entity.pdbx_description
1 polymer ?
#
loop_
_entity_poly.entity_id
_entity_poly.type
_entity_poly.pdbx_seq_one_letter_code
_entity_poly.pdbx_strand_id
1 'polypeptide(L)'
;MGLRSPRLGRSIAIDPDGNVYVVGYAWRSFTSSYDALSLSYTSNGSLRFIQWYYTGLDDCLTGIATSPNGHVYAIGHSVYPAEDTYYYRIIVLNISKTDAVLTGDDT
;
A
#
# COMPACT_ATOMS: atom_id res chain seq x y z
N MET A 1 -15.81 -22.61 1.69
CA MET A 1 -16.77 -21.49 1.51
C MET A 1 -15.95 -20.20 1.56
N GLY A 2 -15.71 -19.57 0.41
CA GLY A 2 -14.68 -18.54 0.25
C GLY A 2 -15.11 -17.19 0.78
N LEU A 3 -14.57 -16.77 1.91
CA LEU A 3 -14.62 -15.38 2.32
C LEU A 3 -13.64 -14.62 1.42
N ARG A 4 -14.15 -13.97 0.37
CA ARG A 4 -13.42 -12.88 -0.25
C ARG A 4 -13.38 -11.76 0.79
N SER A 5 -12.31 -11.72 1.57
CA SER A 5 -11.92 -10.55 2.35
C SER A 5 -12.05 -9.30 1.48
N PRO A 6 -12.77 -8.25 1.91
CA PRO A 6 -12.90 -7.05 1.11
C PRO A 6 -11.50 -6.47 0.87
N ARG A 7 -11.12 -6.37 -0.41
CA ARG A 7 -9.97 -5.56 -0.82
C ARG A 7 -10.45 -4.11 -0.78
N LEU A 8 -10.01 -3.35 0.20
CA LEU A 8 -10.43 -1.98 0.37
C LEU A 8 -9.41 -1.07 -0.31
N GLY A 9 -9.67 -0.70 -1.56
CA GLY A 9 -8.95 0.40 -2.19
C GLY A 9 -9.23 1.70 -1.43
N ARG A 10 -8.19 2.40 -0.98
CA ARG A 10 -8.31 3.63 -0.21
C ARG A 10 -7.96 4.89 -0.98
N SER A 11 -6.96 4.82 -1.84
CA SER A 11 -6.54 5.96 -2.62
C SER A 11 -5.91 5.53 -3.95
N ILE A 12 -5.89 6.47 -4.90
CA ILE A 12 -5.40 6.29 -6.26
C ILE A 12 -4.64 7.54 -6.70
N ALA A 13 -3.54 7.36 -7.41
CA ALA A 13 -2.78 8.44 -8.06
C ALA A 13 -2.36 8.03 -9.47
N ILE A 14 -2.12 9.03 -10.32
CA ILE A 14 -1.71 8.85 -11.71
C ILE A 14 -0.41 9.62 -11.92
N ASP A 15 0.60 8.98 -12.49
CA ASP A 15 1.88 9.65 -12.80
C ASP A 15 1.80 10.45 -14.13
N PRO A 16 2.81 11.27 -14.46
CA PRO A 16 2.83 12.04 -15.71
C PRO A 16 2.81 11.19 -17.00
N ASP A 17 3.18 9.90 -16.92
CA ASP A 17 3.14 8.96 -18.04
C ASP A 17 1.76 8.25 -18.15
N GLY A 18 0.83 8.57 -17.25
CA GLY A 18 -0.50 7.98 -17.18
C GLY A 18 -0.55 6.62 -16.47
N ASN A 19 0.52 6.15 -15.83
CA ASN A 19 0.47 4.93 -15.03
C ASN A 19 -0.37 5.18 -13.78
N VAL A 20 -1.16 4.18 -13.40
CA VAL A 20 -2.11 4.25 -12.29
C VAL A 20 -1.57 3.47 -11.11
N TYR A 21 -1.63 4.06 -9.92
CA TYR A 21 -1.21 3.45 -8.67
C TYR A 21 -2.36 3.46 -7.69
N VAL A 22 -2.65 2.31 -7.08
CA VAL A 22 -3.73 2.14 -6.11
C VAL A 22 -3.14 1.60 -4.82
N VAL A 23 -3.58 2.14 -3.69
CA VAL A 23 -3.18 1.67 -2.36
C VAL A 23 -4.40 1.30 -1.52
N GLY A 24 -4.19 0.38 -0.59
CA GLY A 24 -5.22 -0.05 0.34
C GLY A 24 -4.70 -1.15 1.26
N TYR A 25 -5.63 -1.97 1.73
CA TYR A 25 -5.34 -3.12 2.58
C TYR A 25 -6.39 -4.21 2.40
N ALA A 26 -6.05 -5.43 2.78
CA ALA A 26 -6.95 -6.58 2.71
C ALA A 26 -6.64 -7.60 3.80
N TRP A 27 -7.69 -8.25 4.31
CA TRP A 27 -7.54 -9.31 5.31
C TRP A 27 -6.89 -10.55 4.70
N ARG A 28 -5.79 -11.02 5.31
CA ARG A 28 -5.13 -12.28 4.98
C ARG A 28 -5.39 -13.31 6.07
N SER A 29 -6.05 -14.39 5.67
CA SER A 29 -6.34 -15.52 6.57
C SER A 29 -5.09 -16.22 7.10
N PHE A 30 -3.96 -16.17 6.37
CA PHE A 30 -2.72 -16.82 6.81
C PHE A 30 -2.06 -16.09 7.98
N THR A 31 -2.17 -14.76 8.03
CA THR A 31 -1.60 -13.91 9.08
C THR A 31 -2.63 -13.50 10.12
N SER A 32 -3.92 -13.71 9.84
CA SER A 32 -5.04 -13.23 10.67
C SER A 32 -4.95 -11.73 10.97
N SER A 33 -4.50 -10.96 9.95
CA SER A 33 -4.32 -9.51 9.99
C SER A 33 -4.81 -8.87 8.69
N TYR A 34 -5.07 -7.57 8.74
CA TYR A 34 -5.09 -6.73 7.54
C TYR A 34 -3.67 -6.44 7.09
N ASP A 35 -3.36 -6.74 5.84
CA ASP A 35 -2.07 -6.41 5.25
C ASP A 35 -2.25 -5.27 4.25
N ALA A 36 -1.30 -4.33 4.27
CA ALA A 36 -1.25 -3.24 3.30
C ALA A 36 -0.92 -3.80 1.91
N LEU A 37 -1.45 -3.15 0.88
CA LEU A 37 -1.17 -3.54 -0.50
C LEU A 37 -1.12 -2.33 -1.43
N SER A 38 -0.28 -2.43 -2.45
CA SER A 38 -0.22 -1.51 -3.58
C SER A 38 -0.39 -2.26 -4.89
N LEU A 39 -1.06 -1.63 -5.85
CA LEU A 39 -1.20 -2.10 -7.21
C LEU A 39 -0.70 -1.03 -8.16
N SER A 40 -0.14 -1.45 -9.28
CA SER A 40 0.18 -0.54 -10.39
C SER A 40 -0.39 -1.07 -11.70
N TYR A 41 -0.89 -0.18 -12.53
CA TYR A 41 -1.40 -0.44 -13.86
C TYR A 41 -0.74 0.49 -14.86
N THR A 42 -0.60 0.03 -16.11
CA THR A 42 -0.22 0.87 -17.25
C THR A 42 -1.34 1.88 -17.56
N SER A 43 -1.03 2.90 -18.37
CA SER A 43 -2.03 3.86 -18.87
C SER A 43 -3.19 3.24 -19.65
N ASN A 44 -2.97 2.03 -20.20
CA ASN A 44 -4.00 1.25 -20.89
C ASN A 44 -4.77 0.30 -19.96
N GLY A 45 -4.55 0.39 -18.63
CA GLY A 45 -5.24 -0.43 -17.63
C GLY A 45 -4.67 -1.84 -17.45
N SER A 46 -3.50 -2.17 -18.02
CA SER A 46 -2.87 -3.47 -17.80
C SER A 46 -2.18 -3.52 -16.44
N LEU A 47 -2.42 -4.56 -15.64
CA LEU A 47 -1.77 -4.72 -14.33
C LEU A 47 -0.26 -4.92 -14.52
N ARG A 48 0.54 -4.11 -13.81
CA ARG A 48 2.00 -4.20 -13.76
C ARG A 48 2.45 -5.07 -12.59
N PHE A 49 1.98 -4.76 -11.38
CA PHE A 49 2.29 -5.55 -10.19
C PHE A 49 1.21 -5.40 -9.10
N ILE A 50 1.28 -6.33 -8.14
CA ILE A 50 0.62 -6.26 -6.84
C ILE A 50 1.70 -6.50 -5.79
N GLN A 51 1.89 -5.57 -4.87
CA GLN A 51 2.85 -5.67 -3.78
C GLN A 51 2.10 -5.68 -2.45
N TRP A 52 2.48 -6.60 -1.58
CA TRP A 52 1.97 -6.68 -0.21
C TRP A 52 3.03 -6.17 0.77
N TYR A 53 2.55 -5.57 1.86
CA TYR A 53 3.33 -5.16 3.01
C TYR A 53 2.73 -5.78 4.26
N TYR A 54 3.56 -6.50 4.98
CA TYR A 54 3.21 -7.24 6.17
C TYR A 54 4.31 -7.03 7.21
N THR A 55 3.93 -6.52 8.37
CA THR A 55 4.83 -6.28 9.50
C THR A 55 4.54 -7.23 10.68
N GLY A 56 3.52 -8.08 10.58
CA GLY A 56 3.00 -8.84 11.74
C GLY A 56 1.83 -8.15 12.46
N LEU A 57 1.40 -6.99 11.96
CA LEU A 57 0.34 -6.15 12.52
C LEU A 57 -0.74 -5.88 11.47
N ASP A 58 -1.80 -5.19 11.88
CA ASP A 58 -2.76 -4.63 10.93
C ASP A 58 -2.12 -3.44 10.20
N ASP A 59 -1.75 -3.64 8.94
CA ASP A 59 -1.09 -2.66 8.08
C ASP A 59 -2.08 -2.04 7.10
N CYS A 60 -2.08 -0.71 7.01
CA CYS A 60 -2.98 0.05 6.14
C CYS A 60 -2.23 1.13 5.36
N LEU A 61 -2.28 1.11 4.03
CA LEU A 61 -1.99 2.29 3.22
C LEU A 61 -3.27 3.09 3.00
N THR A 62 -3.20 4.40 3.22
CA THR A 62 -4.37 5.29 3.27
C THR A 62 -4.27 6.46 2.29
N GLY A 63 -3.06 6.90 1.96
CA GLY A 63 -2.82 7.99 1.01
C GLY A 63 -1.75 7.63 0.00
N ILE A 64 -1.82 8.25 -1.18
CA ILE A 64 -0.81 8.15 -2.22
C ILE A 64 -0.77 9.46 -3.01
N ALA A 65 0.43 9.87 -3.43
CA ALA A 65 0.64 11.02 -4.29
C ALA A 65 1.74 10.74 -5.32
N THR A 66 1.62 11.37 -6.48
CA THR A 66 2.62 11.36 -7.54
C THR A 66 3.24 12.75 -7.67
N SER A 67 4.49 12.78 -8.09
CA SER A 67 5.25 13.99 -8.36
C SER A 67 5.41 14.21 -9.87
N PRO A 68 5.68 15.46 -10.34
CA PRO A 68 5.86 15.75 -11.76
C PRO A 68 7.04 15.03 -12.44
N ASN A 69 7.98 14.48 -11.67
CA ASN A 69 9.10 13.67 -12.15
C ASN A 69 8.84 12.16 -12.06
N GLY A 70 7.60 11.75 -11.74
CA GLY A 70 7.18 10.34 -11.76
C GLY A 70 7.51 9.55 -10.50
N HIS A 71 7.97 10.18 -9.42
CA HIS A 71 8.03 9.51 -8.12
C HIS A 71 6.64 9.38 -7.53
N VAL A 72 6.41 8.25 -6.88
CA VAL A 72 5.15 7.88 -6.25
C VAL A 72 5.45 7.63 -4.78
N TYR A 73 4.69 8.28 -3.90
CA TYR A 73 4.82 8.15 -2.45
C TYR A 73 3.48 7.71 -1.88
N ALA A 74 3.46 6.58 -1.17
CA ALA A 74 2.33 6.16 -0.35
C ALA A 74 2.57 6.56 1.11
N ILE A 75 1.48 6.69 1.87
CA ILE A 75 1.51 6.83 3.34
C ILE A 75 0.50 5.87 3.98
N GLY A 76 0.80 5.44 5.19
CA GLY A 76 0.01 4.45 5.90
C GLY A 76 0.37 4.35 7.37
N HIS A 77 -0.10 3.29 8.00
CA HIS A 77 0.20 2.94 9.39
C HIS A 77 0.09 1.44 9.64
N SER A 78 0.83 0.98 10.65
CA SER A 78 0.73 -0.36 11.23
C SER A 78 0.13 -0.24 12.63
N VAL A 79 -0.93 -0.96 12.94
CA VAL A 79 -1.61 -0.87 14.24
C VAL A 79 -0.97 -1.85 15.23
N TYR A 80 -0.30 -1.32 16.25
CA TYR A 80 0.18 -2.12 17.38
C TYR A 80 -0.95 -2.37 18.38
N PRO A 81 -1.17 -3.63 18.81
CA PRO A 81 -2.05 -3.92 19.93
C PRO A 81 -1.30 -3.64 21.24
N ALA A 82 -1.16 -2.37 21.61
CA ALA A 82 -0.69 -1.98 22.93
C ALA A 82 -1.77 -1.10 23.58
N GLU A 83 -2.43 -1.66 24.61
CA GLU A 83 -3.31 -0.98 25.58
C GLU A 83 -4.00 0.29 25.04
N ASP A 84 -4.99 0.10 24.16
CA ASP A 84 -5.86 1.16 23.61
C ASP A 84 -5.15 2.31 22.85
N THR A 85 -3.89 2.15 22.45
CA THR A 85 -3.12 3.19 21.76
C THR A 85 -2.67 2.75 20.36
N TYR A 86 -3.17 3.45 19.34
CA TYR A 86 -2.74 3.27 17.95
C TYR A 86 -1.39 3.96 17.74
N TYR A 87 -0.33 3.18 17.54
CA TYR A 87 0.93 3.70 17.02
C TYR A 87 0.84 3.77 15.50
N TYR A 88 1.29 4.86 14.90
CA TYR A 88 1.29 5.04 13.45
C TYR A 88 2.74 5.11 12.97
N ARG A 89 3.13 4.17 12.11
CA ARG A 89 4.41 4.20 11.40
C ARG A 89 4.18 4.71 9.99
N ILE A 90 4.79 5.84 9.61
CA ILE A 90 4.60 6.40 8.27
C ILE A 90 5.36 5.51 7.28
N ILE A 91 4.62 4.70 6.54
CA ILE A 91 5.18 3.93 5.43
C ILE A 91 5.39 4.88 4.25
N VAL A 92 6.63 5.26 3.94
CA VAL A 92 6.97 5.94 2.68
C VAL A 92 7.51 4.91 1.70
N LEU A 93 6.74 4.61 0.66
CA LEU A 93 7.18 3.75 -0.44
C LEU A 93 7.63 4.62 -1.59
N ASN A 94 8.84 4.39 -2.11
CA ASN A 94 9.16 4.83 -3.45
C ASN A 94 8.71 3.74 -4.42
N ILE A 95 7.61 4.00 -5.10
CA ILE A 95 7.09 3.05 -6.08
C ILE A 95 7.72 3.36 -7.44
N SER A 96 8.64 2.49 -7.87
CA SER A 96 9.24 2.52 -9.19
C SER A 96 8.30 1.88 -10.23
N LYS A 97 8.68 1.98 -11.51
CA LYS A 97 7.98 1.31 -12.62
C LYS A 97 8.07 -0.22 -12.55
N THR A 98 8.96 -0.78 -11.73
CA THR A 98 9.23 -2.23 -11.65
C THR A 98 8.92 -2.83 -10.28
N ASP A 99 8.92 -2.05 -9.21
CA ASP A 99 8.73 -2.50 -7.84
C ASP A 99 8.37 -1.35 -6.89
N ALA A 100 7.85 -1.67 -5.71
CA ALA A 100 7.61 -0.73 -4.64
C ALA A 100 8.54 -1.09 -3.46
N VAL A 101 9.48 -0.20 -3.16
CA VAL A 101 10.50 -0.44 -2.11
C VAL A 101 10.27 0.53 -0.95
N LEU A 102 10.39 0.00 0.28
CA LEU A 102 10.39 0.81 1.49
C LEU A 102 11.57 1.78 1.43
N THR A 103 11.30 3.07 1.51
CA THR A 103 12.35 4.09 1.59
C THR A 103 12.30 4.74 2.96
N GLY A 104 13.33 4.50 3.76
CA GLY A 104 13.40 4.98 5.13
C GLY A 104 13.27 3.81 6.09
N ASP A 105 14.40 3.42 6.66
CA ASP A 105 14.45 2.65 7.88
C ASP A 105 13.78 3.52 8.97
N ASP A 106 12.59 3.17 9.46
CA ASP A 106 12.22 3.69 10.79
C ASP A 106 13.04 2.89 11.79
N THR A 107 14.14 3.50 12.24
CA THR A 107 14.60 3.38 13.62
C THR A 107 13.71 4.21 14.54
#